data_AF-A0A661QFA1-F1
#
_entry.id   AF-A0A661QFA1-F1
#
_cell.length_a   1.000
_cell.length_b   1.000
_cell.length_c   1.000
_cell.angle_alpha   90.00
_cell.angle_beta   90.00
_cell.angle_gamma   90.00
#
_symmetry.space_group_name_H-M   'P 1'
#
loop_
_entity.id
_entity.type
_entity.pdbx_description
1 polymer ?
#
loop_
_entity_poly.entity_id
_entity_poly.type
_entity_poly.pdbx_seq_one_letter_code
_entity_poly.pdbx_strand_id
1 'polypeptide(L)' 'MGLKTATRNIFLDNKDDVSYIRKQIRKMVNLAGKNQEIIAICHPHAETLEAFRLEQGWLKQQSVDFVPASELVHVY' A
#
# COMPACT_ATOMS: atom_id res chain seq x y z
N MET A 1 -22.95 -5.17 15.15
CA MET A 1 -22.41 -3.83 15.48
C MET A 1 -22.15 -3.11 14.16
N GLY A 2 -22.70 -1.92 13.92
CA GLY A 2 -22.62 -1.21 12.63
C GLY A 2 -21.33 -0.40 12.40
N LEU A 3 -20.18 -0.95 12.79
CA LEU A 3 -18.89 -0.26 12.68
C LEU A 3 -18.27 -0.51 11.30
N LYS A 4 -17.79 0.55 10.64
CA LYS A 4 -17.02 0.42 9.40
C LYS A 4 -15.65 -0.19 9.67
N THR A 5 -15.30 -1.25 8.97
CA THR A 5 -13.99 -1.92 9.09
C THR A 5 -13.50 -2.43 7.74
N ALA A 6 -12.21 -2.75 7.65
CA ALA A 6 -11.59 -3.41 6.50
C ALA A 6 -10.38 -4.21 6.98
N THR A 7 -9.88 -5.12 6.13
CA THR A 7 -8.71 -5.95 6.43
C THR A 7 -7.56 -5.57 5.52
N ARG A 8 -6.34 -5.47 6.07
CA ARG A 8 -5.13 -5.25 5.26
C ARG A 8 -4.93 -6.38 4.25
N ASN A 9 -4.40 -6.05 3.07
CA ASN A 9 -4.08 -7.02 2.03
C ASN A 9 -2.57 -7.33 2.01
N ILE A 10 -1.72 -6.34 2.27
CA ILE A 10 -0.26 -6.47 2.15
C ILE A 10 0.47 -5.65 3.22
N PHE A 11 1.60 -6.18 3.70
CA PHE A 11 2.51 -5.52 4.63
C PHE A 11 3.82 -5.24 3.90
N LEU A 12 4.20 -3.97 3.77
CA LEU A 12 5.29 -3.57 2.89
C LEU A 12 6.68 -3.78 3.51
N ASP A 13 6.80 -3.65 4.82
CA ASP A 13 8.07 -3.51 5.54
C ASP A 13 8.17 -4.43 6.76
N ASN A 14 7.64 -5.65 6.64
CA ASN A 14 7.92 -6.71 7.61
C ASN A 14 9.38 -7.20 7.61
N LYS A 15 10.25 -6.52 6.84
CA LYS A 15 11.71 -6.65 6.80
C LYS A 15 12.28 -5.27 6.54
N ASP A 16 13.28 -4.86 7.32
CA ASP A 16 13.99 -3.59 7.16
C ASP A 16 15.02 -3.69 6.02
N ASP A 17 14.52 -3.85 4.78
CA ASP A 17 15.33 -3.93 3.56
C ASP A 17 14.66 -3.15 2.44
N VAL A 18 15.35 -2.10 1.95
CA VAL A 18 14.82 -1.19 0.93
C VAL A 18 14.43 -1.93 -0.35
N SER A 19 15.22 -2.91 -0.80
CA SER A 19 14.93 -3.66 -2.04
C SER A 19 13.68 -4.50 -1.90
N TYR A 20 13.48 -5.13 -0.74
CA TYR A 20 12.29 -5.88 -0.39
C TYR A 20 11.06 -4.99 -0.35
N ILE A 21 11.14 -3.84 0.35
CA ILE A 21 10.01 -2.90 0.47
C ILE A 21 9.60 -2.37 -0.91
N ARG A 22 10.57 -2.02 -1.78
CA ARG A 22 10.29 -1.61 -3.16
C ARG A 22 9.54 -2.67 -3.96
N LYS A 23 9.90 -3.95 -3.79
CA LYS A 23 9.16 -5.07 -4.42
C LYS A 23 7.73 -5.17 -3.87
N GLN A 24 7.51 -4.96 -2.57
CA GLN A 24 6.16 -4.95 -2.00
C GLN A 24 5.34 -3.75 -2.48
N ILE A 25 5.94 -2.56 -2.64
CA ILE A 25 5.29 -1.37 -3.22
C ILE A 25 4.77 -1.65 -4.63
N ARG A 26 5.59 -2.28 -5.48
CA ARG A 26 5.14 -2.66 -6.82
C ARG A 26 4.04 -3.73 -6.77
N LYS A 27 4.17 -4.67 -5.84
CA LYS A 27 3.17 -5.71 -5.61
C LYS A 27 1.81 -5.12 -5.18
N MET A 28 1.76 -4.11 -4.30
CA MET A 28 0.49 -3.52 -3.88
C MET A 28 -0.27 -2.88 -5.05
N VAL A 29 0.43 -2.19 -5.96
CA VAL A 29 -0.19 -1.61 -7.16
C VAL A 29 -0.68 -2.71 -8.10
N ASN A 30 0.12 -3.75 -8.32
CA ASN A 30 -0.29 -4.88 -9.16
C ASN A 30 -1.51 -5.63 -8.59
N LEU A 31 -1.67 -5.66 -7.26
CA LEU A 31 -2.85 -6.21 -6.61
C LEU A 31 -4.09 -5.32 -6.83
N ALA A 32 -3.92 -3.99 -6.85
CA ALA A 32 -5.02 -3.04 -7.08
C ALA A 32 -5.51 -3.01 -8.55
N GLY A 33 -4.61 -3.26 -9.52
CA GLY A 33 -4.83 -3.17 -10.98
C GLY A 33 -5.81 -4.15 -11.62
N LYS A 34 -6.76 -4.73 -10.87
CA LYS A 34 -7.87 -5.58 -11.34
C LYS A 34 -9.21 -5.22 -10.67
N ASN A 35 -9.50 -3.93 -10.52
CA ASN A 35 -10.70 -3.41 -9.84
C ASN A 35 -10.81 -3.85 -8.36
N GLN A 36 -9.67 -4.00 -7.67
CA GLN A 36 -9.67 -4.39 -6.27
C GLN A 36 -9.20 -3.24 -5.40
N GLU A 37 -9.98 -2.93 -4.36
CA GLU A 37 -9.55 -2.10 -3.26
C GLU A 37 -8.48 -2.86 -2.45
N ILE A 38 -7.33 -2.22 -2.25
CA ILE A 38 -6.19 -2.81 -1.54
C ILE A 38 -5.75 -1.85 -0.45
N ILE A 39 -5.65 -2.37 0.78
CA ILE A 39 -5.04 -1.69 1.92
C ILE A 39 -3.65 -2.27 2.14
N ALA A 40 -2.63 -1.46 1.88
CA ALA A 40 -1.25 -1.73 2.26
C ALA A 40 -0.95 -1.05 3.60
N ILE A 41 -0.19 -1.72 4.46
CA ILE A 41 0.31 -1.14 5.72
C ILE A 41 1.84 -1.13 5.74
N CYS A 42 2.40 -0.15 6.44
CA CYS A 42 3.82 -0.04 6.74
C CYS A 42 4.05 0.83 7.98
N HIS A 43 5.29 0.84 8.47
CA HIS A 43 5.79 1.70 9.52
C HIS A 43 6.58 2.89 8.96
N PRO A 44 6.77 3.97 9.73
CA PRO A 44 7.55 5.12 9.32
C PRO A 44 9.07 4.91 9.53
N HIS A 45 9.61 3.76 9.09
CA HIS A 45 11.04 3.47 9.16
C HIS A 45 11.83 4.20 8.06
N ALA A 46 13.13 4.44 8.28
CA ALA A 46 13.97 5.13 7.30
C ALA A 46 14.02 4.39 5.96
N GLU A 47 14.09 3.05 6.00
CA GLU A 47 14.10 2.15 4.86
C GLU A 47 12.79 2.22 4.08
N THR A 48 11.66 2.32 4.78
CA THR A 48 10.33 2.46 4.17
C THR A 48 10.21 3.80 3.44
N LEU A 49 10.64 4.89 4.08
CA LEU A 49 10.63 6.22 3.48
C LEU A 49 11.56 6.29 2.24
N GLU A 50 12.74 5.69 2.32
CA GLU A 50 13.69 5.62 1.20
C GLU A 50 13.12 4.80 0.03
N ALA A 51 12.46 3.67 0.31
CA ALA A 51 11.80 2.86 -0.71
C ALA A 51 10.71 3.65 -1.45
N PHE A 52 9.87 4.41 -0.73
CA PHE A 52 8.88 5.30 -1.34
C PHE A 52 9.52 6.43 -2.14
N ARG A 53 10.62 7.03 -1.65
CA ARG A 53 11.36 8.07 -2.38
C ARG A 53 11.88 7.55 -3.73
N LEU A 54 12.44 6.34 -3.74
CA LEU A 54 12.97 5.68 -4.94
C LEU A 54 11.87 5.24 -5.92
N GLU A 55 10.70 4.83 -5.43
CA GLU A 55 9.57 4.41 -6.27
C GLU A 55 8.63 5.56 -6.64
N GLN A 56 8.81 6.78 -6.11
CA GLN A 56 7.89 7.91 -6.31
C GLN A 56 7.61 8.20 -7.80
N GLY A 57 8.64 8.18 -8.63
CA GLY A 57 8.49 8.40 -10.08
C GLY A 57 7.66 7.30 -10.75
N TRP A 58 7.87 6.04 -10.37
CA TRP A 58 7.11 4.91 -10.88
C TRP A 58 5.65 4.95 -10.40
N LEU A 59 5.41 5.20 -9.11
CA LEU A 59 4.07 5.29 -8.51
C LEU A 59 3.17 6.32 -9.21
N LYS A 60 3.71 7.48 -9.57
CA LYS A 60 2.97 8.53 -10.30
C LYS A 60 2.52 8.13 -11.70
N GLN A 61 3.12 7.09 -12.28
CA GLN A 61 2.79 6.61 -13.64
C GLN A 61 1.75 5.48 -13.62
N GLN A 62 1.33 5.01 -12.43
CA GLN A 62 0.43 3.87 -12.31
C GLN A 62 -1.02 4.30 -12.47
N SER A 63 -1.81 3.48 -13.15
CA SER A 63 -3.26 3.70 -13.35
C SER A 63 -4.07 3.21 -12.14
N VAL A 64 -3.73 3.68 -10.94
CA VAL A 64 -4.44 3.40 -9.68
C VAL A 64 -4.64 4.68 -8.90
N ASP A 65 -5.75 4.77 -8.17
CA ASP A 65 -6.02 5.88 -7.26
C ASP A 65 -5.49 5.57 -5.86
N PHE A 66 -4.72 6.49 -5.30
CA PHE A 66 -4.29 6.43 -3.90
C PHE A 66 -5.24 7.28 -3.05
N VAL A 67 -6.10 6.62 -2.28
CA VAL A 67 -7.12 7.26 -1.44
C VAL A 67 -6.83 7.09 0.06
N PRO A 68 -7.36 7.95 0.93
CA PRO A 68 -7.36 7.73 2.38
C PRO A 68 -8.05 6.41 2.76
N ALA A 69 -7.53 5.73 3.78
CA ALA A 69 -8.09 4.45 4.25
C ALA A 69 -9.57 4.55 4.69
N SER A 70 -10.05 5.74 5.07
CA SER A 70 -11.46 5.99 5.43
C SER A 70 -12.44 5.78 4.28
N GLU A 71 -11.97 5.81 3.03
CA GLU A 71 -12.79 5.54 1.85
C GLU A 71 -12.93 4.03 1.57
N LEU A 72 -12.04 3.20 2.12
CA LEU A 72 -12.00 1.75 1.88
C LEU A 72 -12.57 0.92 3.03
N VAL A 73 -13.19 1.56 4.03
CA VAL A 73 -13.82 0.86 5.17
C VAL A 73 -15.33 0.75 4.98
N HIS A 74 -15.85 -0.46 5.21
CA HIS A 74 -17.24 -0.81 4.92
C HIS A 74 -17.95 -1.31 6.19
N VAL A 75 -19.27 -1.12 6.27
CA VAL A 75 -20.08 -1.71 7.35
C VAL A 75 -20.22 -3.21 7.05
N TYR A 76 -19.81 -4.04 8.01
CA TYR A 76 -20.01 -5.50 7.95
C TYR A 76 -21.46 -5.91 8.22
#